data_AF-A0A109IF66-F1
#
_entry.id   AF-A0A109IF66-F1
#
_cell.length_a   1.000
_cell.length_b   1.000
_cell.length_c   1.000
_cell.angle_alpha   90.00
_cell.angle_beta   90.00
_cell.angle_gamma   90.00
#
_symmetry.space_group_name_H-M   'P 1'
#
loop_
_entity.id
_entity.type
_entity.pdbx_description
1 polymer ?
#
loop_
_entity_poly.entity_id
_entity_poly.type
_entity_poly.pdbx_seq_one_letter_code
_entity_poly.pdbx_strand_id
1 'polypeptide(L)'
;MSAGPPLTEVELVHAWDLALEQPDGVRGLSLLGRADADRLPVGEVTALLLAVAGGWAGGRVAATVDCPSCAERLEVTLTVADLLAAAPDRAAAPERAGRSFTLSWQGHLLTLRLPTTADLAGAARAGDAATAERWLFDACLLDATPPLTDPAAALPAVSAALADRDPLGVVAVALTCPGCAGTTEALLDVPAWAWQAADTRVRRLLDEVHRLARAYGWSEAEVLGLGPHRRAAYLERVP
;
A
#
# COMPACT_ATOMS: atom_id res chain seq x y z
N MET A 1 3.94 11.70 -10.37
CA MET A 1 4.26 12.43 -9.12
C MET A 1 5.46 11.76 -8.50
N SER A 2 6.54 12.49 -8.24
CA SER A 2 7.74 11.89 -7.66
C SER A 2 7.42 11.44 -6.23
N ALA A 3 7.80 10.21 -5.88
CA ALA A 3 8.00 9.89 -4.48
C ALA A 3 8.89 10.98 -3.88
N GLY A 4 8.54 11.49 -2.70
CA GLY A 4 9.43 12.38 -1.97
C GLY A 4 10.79 11.70 -1.73
N PRO A 5 11.82 12.44 -1.30
CA PRO A 5 13.03 11.78 -0.83
C PRO A 5 12.67 10.70 0.20
N PRO A 6 13.38 9.56 0.20
CA PRO A 6 13.13 8.52 1.20
C PRO A 6 13.24 9.13 2.60
N LEU A 7 12.40 8.69 3.53
CA LEU A 7 12.48 9.14 4.91
C LEU A 7 13.89 8.90 5.44
N THR A 8 14.45 9.93 6.09
CA THR A 8 15.63 9.75 6.92
C THR A 8 15.33 8.76 8.03
N GLU A 9 16.37 8.16 8.63
CA GLU A 9 16.17 7.21 9.72
C GLU A 9 15.48 7.84 10.94
N VAL A 10 15.72 9.13 11.19
CA VAL A 10 15.01 9.90 12.23
C VAL A 10 13.53 10.03 11.90
N GLU A 11 13.19 10.41 10.66
CA GLU A 11 11.79 10.52 10.23
C GLU A 11 11.09 9.16 10.24
N LEU A 12 11.78 8.07 9.90
CA LEU A 12 11.24 6.71 9.95
C LEU A 12 10.94 6.29 11.39
N VAL A 13 11.84 6.52 12.35
CA VAL A 13 11.61 6.22 13.76
C VAL A 13 10.43 7.03 14.29
N HIS A 14 10.34 8.32 13.96
CA HIS A 14 9.21 9.16 14.37
C HIS A 14 7.87 8.69 13.76
N ALA A 15 7.85 8.37 12.47
CA ALA A 15 6.66 7.85 11.79
C ALA A 15 6.22 6.50 12.37
N TRP A 16 7.17 5.63 12.75
CA TRP A 16 6.89 4.35 13.38
C TRP A 16 6.27 4.52 14.77
N ASP A 17 6.80 5.44 15.59
CA ASP A 17 6.26 5.73 16.92
C ASP A 17 4.81 6.23 16.84
N LEU A 18 4.54 7.19 15.96
CA LEU A 18 3.17 7.69 15.70
C LEU A 18 2.23 6.59 15.17
N ALA A 19 2.75 5.65 14.37
CA ALA A 19 1.96 4.56 13.81
C ALA A 19 1.56 3.51 14.86
N LEU A 20 2.34 3.33 15.93
CA LEU A 20 1.99 2.37 17.00
C LEU A 20 0.67 2.72 17.70
N GLU A 21 0.35 4.02 17.79
CA GLU A 21 -0.91 4.52 18.36
C GLU A 21 -2.11 4.32 17.43
N GLN A 22 -1.88 3.93 16.18
CA GLN A 22 -2.93 3.76 15.17
C GLN A 22 -3.42 2.30 15.06
N PRO A 23 -4.67 2.09 14.61
CA PRO A 23 -5.16 0.76 14.23
C PRO A 23 -4.30 0.12 13.14
N ASP A 24 -4.15 -1.22 13.19
CA ASP A 24 -3.29 -1.98 12.28
C ASP A 24 -3.49 -1.63 10.79
N GLY A 25 -4.75 -1.51 10.35
CA GLY A 25 -5.10 -1.25 8.96
C GLY A 25 -4.72 0.12 8.42
N VAL A 26 -4.27 1.07 9.26
CA VAL A 26 -3.85 2.41 8.82
C VAL A 26 -2.38 2.71 9.12
N ARG A 27 -1.66 1.85 9.86
CA ARG A 27 -0.25 2.07 10.23
C ARG A 27 0.66 2.29 9.03
N GLY A 28 0.42 1.55 7.96
CA GLY A 28 1.17 1.71 6.71
C GLY A 28 1.12 3.15 6.19
N LEU A 29 -0.03 3.83 6.28
CA LEU A 29 -0.22 5.19 5.79
C LEU A 29 0.67 6.21 6.55
N SER A 30 0.86 6.02 7.85
CA SER A 30 1.69 6.89 8.67
C SER A 30 3.15 6.94 8.20
N LEU A 31 3.64 5.87 7.56
CA LEU A 31 4.98 5.79 6.98
C LEU A 31 5.18 6.70 5.77
N LEU A 32 4.10 7.26 5.20
CA LEU A 32 4.23 8.22 4.10
C LEU A 32 4.61 9.61 4.60
N GLY A 33 4.48 9.91 5.91
CA GLY A 33 4.78 11.23 6.47
C GLY A 33 3.88 12.33 5.91
N ARG A 34 2.67 11.98 5.45
CA ARG A 34 1.75 12.87 4.73
C ARG A 34 0.39 12.91 5.39
N ALA A 35 -0.10 14.11 5.67
CA ALA A 35 -1.42 14.31 6.25
C ALA A 35 -2.58 14.07 5.26
N ASP A 36 -2.31 14.06 3.95
CA ASP A 36 -3.30 13.84 2.89
C ASP A 36 -3.32 12.41 2.34
N ALA A 37 -2.54 11.49 2.93
CA ALA A 37 -2.39 10.12 2.45
C ALA A 37 -3.74 9.39 2.36
N ASP A 38 -4.65 9.64 3.30
CA ASP A 38 -5.97 9.00 3.36
C ASP A 38 -6.87 9.36 2.16
N ARG A 39 -6.63 10.52 1.55
CA ARG A 39 -7.36 11.11 0.41
C ARG A 39 -6.78 10.77 -0.95
N LEU A 40 -5.66 10.05 -1.00
CA LEU A 40 -5.07 9.59 -2.24
C LEU A 40 -5.78 8.33 -2.73
N PRO A 41 -5.84 8.10 -4.06
CA PRO A 41 -6.29 6.82 -4.60
C PRO A 41 -5.54 5.64 -3.99
N VAL A 42 -6.22 4.52 -3.81
CA VAL A 42 -5.62 3.34 -3.16
C VAL A 42 -4.34 2.90 -3.86
N GLY A 43 -4.34 2.77 -5.20
CA GLY A 43 -3.14 2.36 -5.91
C GLY A 43 -2.01 3.40 -5.90
N GLU A 44 -2.32 4.68 -5.69
CA GLU A 44 -1.29 5.71 -5.49
C GLU A 44 -0.62 5.57 -4.12
N VAL A 45 -1.40 5.34 -3.07
CA VAL A 45 -0.88 5.00 -1.75
C VAL A 45 -0.02 3.74 -1.82
N THR A 46 -0.52 2.68 -2.47
CA THR A 46 0.20 1.44 -2.69
C THR A 46 1.55 1.68 -3.38
N ALA A 47 1.58 2.48 -4.46
CA ALA A 47 2.82 2.82 -5.16
C ALA A 47 3.82 3.57 -4.27
N LEU A 48 3.33 4.54 -3.49
CA LEU A 48 4.16 5.31 -2.56
C LEU A 48 4.73 4.41 -1.47
N LEU A 49 3.93 3.52 -0.90
CA LEU A 49 4.38 2.56 0.11
C LEU A 49 5.41 1.58 -0.44
N LEU A 50 5.20 1.06 -1.64
CA LEU A 50 6.18 0.20 -2.34
C LEU A 50 7.51 0.95 -2.54
N ALA A 51 7.47 2.20 -3.00
CA ALA A 51 8.67 2.99 -3.23
C ALA A 51 9.42 3.31 -1.93
N VAL A 52 8.70 3.79 -0.92
CA VAL A 52 9.26 4.18 0.38
C VAL A 52 9.79 2.96 1.12
N ALA A 53 8.98 1.90 1.24
CA ALA A 53 9.38 0.71 1.97
C ALA A 53 10.38 -0.18 1.24
N GLY A 54 10.36 -0.18 -0.10
CA GLY A 54 11.34 -0.89 -0.91
C GLY A 54 12.78 -0.48 -0.61
N GLY A 55 13.01 0.79 -0.23
CA GLY A 55 14.33 1.32 0.12
C GLY A 55 14.94 0.71 1.38
N TRP A 56 14.13 0.26 2.35
CA TRP A 56 14.62 -0.36 3.60
C TRP A 56 14.35 -1.86 3.72
N ALA A 57 13.39 -2.40 2.97
CA ALA A 57 12.97 -3.81 3.04
C ALA A 57 13.80 -4.76 2.17
N GLY A 58 14.76 -4.24 1.39
CA GLY A 58 15.49 -5.04 0.39
C GLY A 58 14.68 -5.31 -0.89
N GLY A 59 13.60 -4.56 -1.12
CA GLY A 59 12.88 -4.53 -2.40
C GLY A 59 12.10 -5.79 -2.77
N ARG A 60 11.84 -6.70 -1.82
CA ARG A 60 11.06 -7.93 -2.05
C ARG A 60 9.77 -7.93 -1.23
N VAL A 61 8.69 -8.38 -1.87
CA VAL A 61 7.37 -8.54 -1.26
C VAL A 61 6.98 -10.00 -1.40
N ALA A 62 6.61 -10.64 -0.29
CA ALA A 62 6.16 -12.02 -0.29
C ALA A 62 4.68 -12.09 0.10
N ALA A 63 3.95 -13.00 -0.53
CA ALA A 63 2.58 -13.34 -0.15
C ALA A 63 2.46 -14.85 0.01
N THR A 64 1.61 -15.25 0.94
CA THR A 64 1.24 -16.65 1.18
C THR A 64 -0.27 -16.77 1.03
N VAL A 65 -0.72 -17.84 0.38
CA VAL A 65 -2.13 -18.20 0.30
C VAL A 65 -2.29 -19.72 0.38
N ASP A 66 -3.32 -20.19 1.08
CA ASP A 66 -3.67 -21.60 1.08
C ASP A 66 -4.54 -21.92 -0.14
N CYS A 67 -4.20 -22.97 -0.88
CA CYS A 67 -4.99 -23.38 -2.03
C CYS A 67 -6.41 -23.77 -1.58
N PRO A 68 -7.48 -23.15 -2.11
CA PRO A 68 -8.84 -23.43 -1.66
C PRO A 68 -9.31 -24.86 -2.00
N SER A 69 -8.64 -25.55 -2.92
CA SER A 69 -9.02 -26.89 -3.37
C SER A 69 -8.35 -28.02 -2.60
N CYS A 70 -7.09 -27.86 -2.17
CA CYS A 70 -6.32 -28.92 -1.52
C CYS A 70 -5.59 -28.50 -0.23
N ALA A 71 -5.75 -27.24 0.19
CA ALA A 71 -5.09 -26.65 1.35
C ALA A 71 -3.55 -26.62 1.30
N GLU A 72 -2.94 -26.85 0.11
CA GLU A 72 -1.51 -26.66 -0.09
C GLU A 72 -1.14 -25.19 0.12
N ARG A 73 -0.12 -24.92 0.93
CA ARG A 73 0.38 -23.57 1.19
C ARG A 73 1.25 -23.10 0.01
N LEU A 74 0.81 -22.05 -0.67
CA LEU A 74 1.54 -21.44 -1.78
C LEU A 74 2.25 -20.18 -1.29
N GLU A 75 3.47 -19.98 -1.77
CA GLU A 75 4.24 -18.77 -1.53
C GLU A 75 4.70 -18.18 -2.86
N VAL A 76 4.60 -16.85 -2.96
CA VAL A 76 5.13 -16.09 -4.09
C VAL A 76 5.94 -14.92 -3.57
N THR A 77 7.07 -14.67 -4.22
CA THR A 77 7.91 -13.50 -3.97
C THR A 77 8.02 -12.68 -5.24
N LEU A 78 7.75 -11.39 -5.12
CA LEU A 78 7.85 -10.40 -6.19
C LEU A 78 8.86 -9.33 -5.80
N THR A 79 9.40 -8.62 -6.79
CA THR A 79 10.19 -7.41 -6.49
C THR A 79 9.28 -6.19 -6.49
N VAL A 80 9.63 -5.20 -5.68
CA VAL A 80 8.99 -3.87 -5.71
C VAL A 80 9.04 -3.27 -7.11
N ALA A 81 10.13 -3.50 -7.85
CA ALA A 81 10.27 -3.03 -9.22
C ALA A 81 9.24 -3.67 -10.17
N ASP A 82 9.01 -4.98 -10.07
CA ASP A 82 8.00 -5.67 -10.89
C ASP A 82 6.58 -5.18 -10.58
N LEU A 83 6.27 -4.97 -9.30
CA LEU A 83 4.98 -4.44 -8.86
C LEU A 83 4.74 -3.02 -9.38
N LEU A 84 5.76 -2.14 -9.28
CA LEU A 84 5.66 -0.78 -9.78
C LEU A 84 5.61 -0.72 -11.32
N ALA A 85 6.28 -1.64 -12.02
CA ALA A 85 6.25 -1.74 -13.48
C ALA A 85 4.89 -2.22 -14.00
N ALA A 86 4.12 -2.96 -13.20
CA ALA A 86 2.75 -3.35 -13.52
C ALA A 86 1.77 -2.16 -13.44
N ALA A 87 2.15 -1.06 -12.78
CA ALA A 87 1.35 0.15 -12.76
C ALA A 87 1.51 0.93 -14.07
N PRO A 88 0.42 1.36 -14.73
CA PRO A 88 0.51 2.16 -15.94
C PRO A 88 1.23 3.48 -15.63
N ASP A 89 2.12 3.89 -16.53
CA ASP A 89 2.80 5.16 -16.42
C ASP A 89 1.79 6.31 -16.51
N ARG A 90 1.44 6.89 -15.35
CA ARG A 90 0.52 8.03 -15.27
C ARG A 90 1.05 9.26 -16.01
N ALA A 91 2.37 9.38 -16.20
CA ALA A 91 2.94 10.47 -17.02
C ALA A 91 2.68 10.25 -18.51
N ALA A 92 2.59 8.98 -18.95
CA ALA A 92 2.27 8.62 -20.33
C ALA A 92 0.75 8.71 -20.64
N ALA A 93 -0.11 8.72 -19.61
CA ALA A 93 -1.56 8.82 -19.76
C ALA A 93 -2.16 9.89 -18.83
N PRO A 94 -1.96 11.20 -19.11
CA PRO A 94 -2.46 12.30 -18.28
C PRO A 94 -3.98 12.31 -18.14
N GLU A 95 -4.71 11.70 -19.07
CA GLU A 95 -6.17 11.52 -19.01
C GLU A 95 -6.59 10.59 -17.86
N ARG A 96 -5.70 9.69 -17.42
CA ARG A 96 -5.85 8.84 -16.23
C ARG A 96 -5.35 9.51 -14.94
N ALA A 97 -4.73 10.69 -15.04
CA ALA A 97 -4.25 11.48 -13.91
C ALA A 97 -5.30 12.47 -13.38
N GLY A 98 -6.45 12.60 -14.05
CA GLY A 98 -7.59 13.37 -13.54
C GLY A 98 -8.12 12.79 -12.22
N ARG A 99 -8.58 13.66 -11.31
CA ARG A 99 -9.24 13.23 -10.05
C ARG A 99 -10.58 12.53 -10.29
N SER A 100 -11.12 12.66 -11.50
CA SER A 100 -12.33 11.99 -11.97
C SER A 100 -12.21 11.61 -13.45
N PHE A 101 -13.05 10.69 -13.88
CA PHE A 101 -13.16 10.22 -15.26
C PHE A 101 -14.63 9.91 -15.58
N THR A 102 -14.95 9.78 -16.87
CA THR A 102 -16.29 9.41 -17.31
C THR A 102 -16.36 7.98 -17.81
N LEU A 103 -17.51 7.34 -17.60
CA LEU A 103 -17.86 6.01 -18.10
C LEU A 103 -19.23 6.06 -18.77
N SER A 104 -19.32 5.65 -20.04
CA SER A 104 -20.60 5.44 -20.71
C SER A 104 -21.11 4.03 -20.43
N TRP A 105 -22.30 3.93 -19.86
CA TRP A 105 -22.93 2.65 -19.52
C TRP A 105 -24.44 2.71 -19.79
N GLN A 106 -24.94 1.87 -20.70
CA GLN A 106 -26.38 1.75 -21.02
C GLN A 106 -27.11 3.09 -21.26
N GLY A 107 -26.45 4.05 -21.93
CA GLY A 107 -27.02 5.37 -22.21
C GLY A 107 -26.87 6.39 -21.07
N HIS A 108 -26.29 5.99 -19.93
CA HIS A 108 -25.86 6.87 -18.86
C HIS A 108 -24.41 7.31 -19.07
N LEU A 109 -24.12 8.56 -18.78
CA LEU A 109 -22.78 9.09 -18.61
C LEU A 109 -22.52 9.21 -17.10
N LEU A 110 -21.64 8.36 -16.58
CA LEU A 110 -21.26 8.34 -15.17
C LEU A 110 -19.95 9.11 -15.01
N THR A 111 -19.91 10.05 -14.06
CA THR A 111 -18.68 10.71 -13.63
C THR A 111 -18.21 10.05 -12.34
N LEU A 112 -17.01 9.48 -12.36
CA LEU A 112 -16.47 8.63 -11.31
C LEU A 112 -15.13 9.19 -10.83
N ARG A 113 -14.73 8.83 -9.62
CA ARG A 113 -13.35 8.96 -9.13
C ARG A 113 -12.84 7.61 -8.65
N LEU A 114 -11.52 7.48 -8.54
CA LEU A 114 -10.92 6.31 -7.91
C LEU A 114 -11.25 6.27 -6.40
N PRO A 115 -11.40 5.07 -5.80
CA PRO A 115 -11.53 4.93 -4.37
C PRO A 115 -10.24 5.42 -3.69
N THR A 116 -10.41 6.07 -2.55
CA THR A 116 -9.34 6.48 -1.65
C THR A 116 -9.26 5.52 -0.47
N THR A 117 -8.15 5.56 0.26
CA THR A 117 -8.03 4.77 1.50
C THR A 117 -9.05 5.18 2.57
N ALA A 118 -9.50 6.44 2.59
CA ALA A 118 -10.60 6.89 3.43
C ALA A 118 -11.94 6.22 3.05
N ASP A 119 -12.19 5.99 1.76
CA ASP A 119 -13.38 5.28 1.29
C ASP A 119 -13.34 3.81 1.71
N LEU A 120 -12.19 3.14 1.57
CA LEU A 120 -11.99 1.78 2.05
C LEU A 120 -12.20 1.67 3.55
N ALA A 121 -11.68 2.63 4.33
CA ALA A 121 -11.92 2.67 5.77
C ALA A 121 -13.40 2.92 6.11
N GLY A 122 -14.12 3.70 5.29
CA GLY A 122 -15.58 3.84 5.38
C GLY A 122 -16.30 2.52 5.13
N ALA A 123 -15.97 1.85 4.02
CA ALA A 123 -16.56 0.59 3.62
C ALA A 123 -16.26 -0.56 4.60
N ALA A 124 -15.07 -0.57 5.20
CA ALA A 124 -14.68 -1.56 6.21
C ALA A 124 -15.51 -1.50 7.50
N ARG A 125 -16.25 -0.41 7.74
CA ARG A 125 -17.21 -0.30 8.86
C ARG A 125 -18.57 -0.90 8.52
N ALA A 126 -18.80 -1.33 7.28
CA ALA A 126 -20.02 -2.04 6.91
C ALA A 126 -20.04 -3.44 7.54
N GLY A 127 -21.23 -3.92 7.91
CA GLY A 127 -21.40 -5.23 8.55
C GLY A 127 -21.30 -6.43 7.59
N ASP A 128 -21.40 -6.19 6.28
CA ASP A 128 -21.36 -7.22 5.24
C ASP A 128 -20.76 -6.68 3.93
N ALA A 129 -20.30 -7.61 3.07
CA ALA A 129 -19.63 -7.28 1.81
C ALA A 129 -20.52 -6.50 0.83
N ALA A 130 -21.81 -6.84 0.73
CA ALA A 130 -22.71 -6.17 -0.21
C ALA A 130 -22.95 -4.70 0.21
N THR A 131 -22.99 -4.42 1.51
CA THR A 131 -23.10 -3.06 2.04
C THR A 131 -21.79 -2.29 1.86
N ALA A 132 -20.63 -2.92 2.03
CA ALA A 132 -19.33 -2.31 1.73
C ALA A 132 -19.19 -1.96 0.24
N GLU A 133 -19.64 -2.84 -0.66
CA GLU A 133 -19.57 -2.63 -2.10
C GLU A 133 -20.45 -1.46 -2.55
N ARG A 134 -21.69 -1.39 -2.04
CA ARG A 134 -22.57 -0.22 -2.25
C ARG A 134 -21.96 1.07 -1.73
N TRP A 135 -21.37 1.04 -0.53
CA TRP A 135 -20.71 2.22 0.04
C TRP A 135 -19.59 2.74 -0.87
N LEU A 136 -18.74 1.84 -1.39
CA LEU A 136 -17.66 2.23 -2.29
C LEU A 136 -18.18 2.78 -3.62
N PHE A 137 -19.23 2.17 -4.16
CA PHE A 137 -19.88 2.66 -5.37
C PHE A 137 -20.38 4.10 -5.18
N ASP A 138 -21.14 4.35 -4.12
CA ASP A 138 -21.70 5.67 -3.83
C ASP A 138 -20.60 6.70 -3.55
N ALA A 139 -19.53 6.30 -2.85
CA ALA A 139 -18.39 7.18 -2.61
C ALA A 139 -17.66 7.56 -3.91
N CYS A 140 -17.59 6.65 -4.89
CA CYS A 140 -16.87 6.85 -6.14
C CYS A 140 -17.71 7.54 -7.22
N LEU A 141 -19.04 7.44 -7.18
CA LEU A 141 -19.95 8.09 -8.12
C LEU A 141 -20.14 9.58 -7.79
N LEU A 142 -19.65 10.45 -8.67
CA LEU A 142 -19.77 11.90 -8.52
C LEU A 142 -21.01 12.47 -9.20
N ASP A 143 -21.38 11.93 -10.36
CA ASP A 143 -22.57 12.32 -11.11
C ASP A 143 -23.03 11.20 -12.06
N ALA A 144 -24.32 11.19 -12.41
CA ALA A 144 -24.89 10.29 -13.40
C ALA A 144 -25.93 11.04 -14.25
N THR A 145 -25.71 11.07 -15.56
CA THR A 145 -26.61 11.73 -16.51
C THR A 145 -27.10 10.76 -17.59
N PRO A 146 -28.42 10.41 -17.63
CA PRO A 146 -29.43 10.69 -16.60
C PRO A 146 -29.12 9.95 -15.27
N PRO A 147 -29.80 10.29 -14.16
CA PRO A 147 -29.61 9.60 -12.89
C PRO A 147 -29.88 8.10 -12.99
N LEU A 148 -29.08 7.29 -12.29
CA LEU A 148 -29.28 5.84 -12.21
C LEU A 148 -30.53 5.53 -11.39
N THR A 149 -31.41 4.69 -11.92
CA THR A 149 -32.57 4.18 -11.16
C THR A 149 -32.18 3.01 -10.26
N ASP A 150 -31.24 2.18 -10.71
CA ASP A 150 -30.65 1.08 -9.95
C ASP A 150 -29.11 1.13 -10.03
N PRO A 151 -28.43 1.67 -9.02
CA PRO A 151 -26.97 1.68 -8.92
C PRO A 151 -26.33 0.28 -8.98
N ALA A 152 -27.00 -0.75 -8.45
CA ALA A 152 -26.44 -2.09 -8.38
C ALA A 152 -26.22 -2.71 -9.78
N ALA A 153 -27.05 -2.31 -10.76
CA ALA A 153 -26.91 -2.77 -12.14
C ALA A 153 -25.63 -2.25 -12.82
N ALA A 154 -25.16 -1.06 -12.44
CA ALA A 154 -23.94 -0.46 -13.00
C ALA A 154 -22.65 -0.98 -12.33
N LEU A 155 -22.77 -1.61 -11.15
CA LEU A 155 -21.67 -1.97 -10.28
C LEU A 155 -20.59 -2.84 -10.95
N PRO A 156 -20.90 -3.87 -11.76
CA PRO A 156 -19.87 -4.65 -12.44
C PRO A 156 -19.06 -3.82 -13.47
N ALA A 157 -19.73 -2.94 -14.21
CA ALA A 157 -19.08 -2.10 -15.22
C ALA A 157 -18.23 -1.01 -14.57
N VAL A 158 -18.73 -0.41 -13.48
CA VAL A 158 -17.97 0.58 -12.70
C VAL A 158 -16.76 -0.07 -12.04
N SER A 159 -16.91 -1.24 -11.40
CA SER A 159 -15.80 -1.96 -10.77
C SER A 159 -14.70 -2.31 -11.75
N ALA A 160 -15.05 -2.81 -12.95
CA ALA A 160 -14.08 -3.08 -14.00
C ALA A 160 -13.36 -1.80 -14.48
N ALA A 161 -14.09 -0.69 -14.64
CA ALA A 161 -13.52 0.58 -15.06
C ALA A 161 -12.57 1.18 -14.00
N LEU A 162 -12.88 0.99 -12.70
CA LEU A 162 -12.01 1.39 -11.59
C LEU A 162 -10.75 0.53 -11.56
N ALA A 163 -10.87 -0.80 -11.69
CA ALA A 163 -9.73 -1.72 -11.69
C ALA A 163 -8.76 -1.46 -12.85
N ASP A 164 -9.27 -1.17 -14.06
CA ASP A 164 -8.44 -0.81 -15.22
C ASP A 164 -7.63 0.49 -15.00
N ARG A 165 -8.21 1.43 -14.25
CA ARG A 165 -7.60 2.74 -13.98
C ARG A 165 -6.69 2.76 -12.76
N ASP A 166 -6.89 1.82 -11.84
CA ASP A 166 -6.08 1.69 -10.63
C ASP A 166 -5.53 0.26 -10.45
N PRO A 167 -4.57 -0.19 -11.29
CA PRO A 167 -4.03 -1.55 -11.20
C PRO A 167 -3.30 -1.88 -9.89
N LEU A 168 -2.88 -0.86 -9.14
CA LEU A 168 -2.32 -1.01 -7.80
C LEU A 168 -3.36 -0.86 -6.67
N GLY A 169 -4.63 -0.63 -7.01
CA GLY A 169 -5.72 -0.52 -6.03
C GLY A 169 -6.00 -1.85 -5.33
N VAL A 170 -5.86 -2.96 -6.07
CA VAL A 170 -5.87 -4.33 -5.54
C VAL A 170 -4.73 -5.09 -6.19
N VAL A 171 -3.71 -5.47 -5.42
CA VAL A 171 -2.56 -6.20 -5.93
C VAL A 171 -2.82 -7.70 -5.75
N ALA A 172 -3.29 -8.35 -6.81
CA ALA A 172 -3.58 -9.78 -6.85
C ALA A 172 -2.57 -10.54 -7.74
N VAL A 173 -2.08 -11.68 -7.26
CA VAL A 173 -1.10 -12.51 -7.98
C VAL A 173 -1.72 -13.85 -8.27
N ALA A 174 -1.92 -14.15 -9.54
CA ALA A 174 -2.40 -15.46 -9.99
C ALA A 174 -1.32 -16.53 -9.77
N LEU A 175 -1.71 -17.64 -9.15
CA LEU A 175 -0.85 -18.77 -8.82
C LEU A 175 -1.51 -20.07 -9.30
N THR A 176 -0.68 -21.00 -9.78
CA THR A 176 -1.11 -22.38 -10.05
C THR A 176 -0.59 -23.27 -8.92
N CYS A 177 -1.50 -24.00 -8.27
CA CYS A 177 -1.14 -24.90 -7.19
C CYS A 177 -0.39 -26.13 -7.75
N PRO A 178 0.82 -26.45 -7.25
CA PRO A 178 1.56 -27.63 -7.71
C PRO A 178 0.91 -28.95 -7.24
N GLY A 179 0.10 -28.92 -6.18
CA GLY A 179 -0.57 -30.11 -5.65
C GLY A 179 -1.80 -30.56 -6.45
N CYS A 180 -2.58 -29.62 -6.98
CA CYS A 180 -3.86 -29.94 -7.66
C CYS A 180 -4.01 -29.32 -9.06
N ALA A 181 -3.03 -28.54 -9.53
CA ALA A 181 -3.08 -27.74 -10.76
C ALA A 181 -4.22 -26.70 -10.83
N GLY A 182 -4.95 -26.48 -9.74
CA GLY A 182 -5.95 -25.43 -9.63
C GLY A 182 -5.32 -24.03 -9.58
N THR A 183 -6.08 -23.03 -10.03
CA THR A 183 -5.68 -21.62 -9.99
C THR A 183 -6.22 -20.93 -8.75
N THR A 184 -5.43 -20.05 -8.14
CA THR A 184 -5.85 -19.18 -7.04
C THR A 184 -5.15 -17.84 -7.16
N GLU A 185 -5.56 -16.87 -6.34
CA GLU A 185 -4.95 -15.54 -6.28
C GLU A 185 -4.48 -15.25 -4.86
N ALA A 186 -3.25 -14.77 -4.75
CA ALA A 186 -2.74 -14.19 -3.51
C ALA A 186 -2.95 -12.67 -3.53
N LEU A 187 -3.68 -12.14 -2.55
CA LEU A 187 -3.81 -10.70 -2.34
C LEU A 187 -2.63 -10.20 -1.51
N LEU A 188 -1.96 -9.17 -2.00
CA LEU A 188 -0.87 -8.50 -1.29
C LEU A 188 -1.42 -7.32 -0.48
N ASP A 189 -1.38 -7.45 0.85
CA ASP A 189 -1.59 -6.32 1.76
C ASP A 189 -0.31 -5.49 1.84
N VAL A 190 -0.14 -4.60 0.86
CA VAL A 190 1.02 -3.71 0.77
C VAL A 190 1.15 -2.79 2.00
N PRO A 191 0.07 -2.18 2.54
CA PRO A 191 0.14 -1.46 3.82
C PRO A 191 0.70 -2.29 4.98
N ALA A 192 0.23 -3.52 5.16
CA ALA A 192 0.75 -4.40 6.22
C ALA A 192 2.21 -4.79 5.97
N TRP A 193 2.58 -5.12 4.73
CA TRP A 193 3.97 -5.41 4.37
C TRP A 193 4.89 -4.21 4.64
N ALA A 194 4.49 -3.01 4.23
CA ALA A 194 5.28 -1.79 4.44
C ALA A 194 5.47 -1.50 5.93
N TRP A 195 4.42 -1.71 6.74
CA TRP A 195 4.49 -1.63 8.20
C TRP A 195 5.47 -2.64 8.79
N GLN A 196 5.37 -3.92 8.42
CA GLN A 196 6.28 -4.96 8.91
C GLN A 196 7.74 -4.69 8.55
N ALA A 197 7.98 -4.18 7.33
CA ALA A 197 9.31 -3.78 6.89
C ALA A 197 9.87 -2.61 7.72
N ALA A 198 9.04 -1.60 7.98
CA ALA A 198 9.42 -0.46 8.81
C ALA A 198 9.68 -0.88 10.26
N ASP A 199 8.81 -1.69 10.86
CA ASP A 199 8.97 -2.20 12.24
C ASP A 199 10.28 -3.00 12.39
N THR A 200 10.57 -3.90 11.43
CA THR A 200 11.83 -4.64 11.41
C THR A 200 13.04 -3.71 11.30
N ARG A 201 12.96 -2.66 10.48
CA ARG A 201 14.05 -1.70 10.30
C ARG A 201 14.26 -0.86 11.56
N VAL A 202 13.19 -0.34 12.15
CA VAL A 202 13.23 0.53 13.33
C VAL A 202 13.73 -0.24 14.55
N ARG A 203 13.27 -1.46 14.80
CA ARG A 203 13.81 -2.29 15.90
C ARG A 203 15.32 -2.46 15.81
N ARG A 204 15.83 -2.74 14.60
CA ARG A 204 17.27 -2.82 14.36
C ARG A 204 17.97 -1.49 14.65
N LEU A 205 17.41 -0.37 14.21
CA LEU A 205 17.95 0.96 14.50
C LEU A 205 17.99 1.25 16.01
N LEU A 206 16.95 0.89 16.74
CA LEU A 206 16.90 1.04 18.20
C LEU A 206 17.98 0.20 18.90
N ASP A 207 18.25 -1.02 18.43
CA ASP A 207 19.36 -1.84 18.93
C ASP A 207 20.74 -1.22 18.60
N GLU A 208 20.92 -0.71 17.37
CA GLU A 208 22.13 0.00 16.95
C GLU A 208 22.37 1.24 17.83
N VAL A 209 21.33 2.05 18.05
CA VAL A 209 21.34 3.23 18.93
C VAL A 209 21.68 2.82 20.35
N HIS A 210 21.00 1.82 20.90
CA HIS A 210 21.23 1.36 22.26
C HIS A 210 22.69 0.96 22.49
N ARG A 211 23.27 0.17 21.59
CA ARG A 211 24.67 -0.29 21.70
C ARG A 211 25.66 0.86 21.61
N LEU A 212 25.48 1.77 20.66
CA LEU A 212 26.40 2.89 20.47
C LEU A 212 26.27 3.95 21.57
N ALA A 213 25.05 4.28 21.98
CA ALA A 213 24.81 5.20 23.09
C ALA A 213 25.43 4.68 24.39
N ARG A 214 25.29 3.38 24.67
CA ARG A 214 25.90 2.73 25.85
C ARG A 214 27.43 2.76 25.81
N ALA A 215 28.04 2.56 24.65
CA ALA A 215 29.50 2.46 24.52
C ALA A 215 30.20 3.82 24.46
N TYR A 216 29.59 4.81 23.81
CA TYR A 216 30.23 6.10 23.50
C TYR A 216 29.56 7.30 24.17
N GLY A 217 28.40 7.13 24.80
CA GLY A 217 27.64 8.21 25.43
C GLY A 217 26.92 9.15 24.44
N TRP A 218 26.84 8.77 23.17
CA TRP A 218 26.15 9.55 22.12
C TRP A 218 24.64 9.50 22.29
N SER A 219 23.98 10.62 21.99
CA SER A 219 22.53 10.72 21.88
C SER A 219 22.01 9.96 20.65
N GLU A 220 20.71 9.65 20.65
CA GLU A 220 20.03 9.03 19.49
C GLU A 220 20.25 9.85 18.21
N ALA A 221 20.12 11.18 18.29
CA ALA A 221 20.33 12.08 17.16
C ALA A 221 21.77 12.02 16.62
N GLU A 222 22.77 11.93 17.49
CA GLU A 222 24.17 11.77 17.07
C GLU A 222 24.40 10.42 16.38
N VAL A 223 23.79 9.34 16.89
CA VAL A 223 23.92 8.00 16.29
C VAL A 223 23.20 7.91 14.94
N LEU A 224 21.96 8.38 14.84
CA LEU A 224 21.18 8.38 13.59
C LEU A 224 21.74 9.38 12.57
N GLY A 225 22.45 10.43 13.02
CA GLY A 225 23.21 11.34 12.15
C GLY A 225 24.46 10.72 11.54
N LEU A 226 24.90 9.54 11.99
CA LEU A 226 25.99 8.81 11.34
C LEU A 226 25.48 8.14 10.06
N GLY A 227 26.23 8.28 8.97
CA GLY A 227 26.00 7.47 7.78
C GLY A 227 26.18 5.96 8.07
N PRO A 228 25.47 5.08 7.33
CA PRO A 228 25.34 3.65 7.66
C PRO A 228 26.68 2.92 7.75
N HIS A 229 27.64 3.24 6.87
CA HIS A 229 28.98 2.63 6.90
C HIS A 229 29.78 3.01 8.16
N ARG A 230 29.72 4.28 8.59
CA ARG A 230 30.41 4.72 9.81
C ARG A 230 29.77 4.09 11.04
N ARG A 231 28.44 4.05 11.08
CA ARG A 231 27.71 3.44 12.19
C ARG A 231 28.02 1.96 12.33
N ALA A 232 28.03 1.20 11.22
CA ALA A 232 28.44 -0.20 11.19
C ALA A 232 29.88 -0.40 11.71
N ALA A 233 30.84 0.42 11.27
CA ALA A 233 32.22 0.34 11.74
C ALA A 233 32.34 0.59 13.27
N TYR A 234 31.56 1.52 13.84
CA TYR A 234 31.56 1.69 15.30
C TYR A 234 30.94 0.50 16.02
N LEU A 235 29.86 -0.08 15.49
CA LEU A 235 29.20 -1.25 16.08
C LEU A 235 30.11 -2.49 16.14
N GLU A 236 30.98 -2.69 15.15
CA GLU A 236 31.99 -3.77 15.17
C GLU A 236 33.01 -3.62 16.31
N ARG A 237 33.17 -2.41 16.86
CA ARG A 237 34.09 -2.11 17.97
C ARG A 237 33.39 -2.16 19.34
N VAL A 238 32.06 -2.27 19.37
CA VAL A 238 31.28 -2.41 20.60
C VAL A 238 31.22 -3.89 20.99
N PRO A 239 31.73 -4.27 22.19
CA PRO A 239 31.68 -5.64 22.70
C PRO A 239 30.26 -6.22 22.78
#